data_AF-A0A2M9BUD0-F1
#
_entry.id   AF-A0A2M9BUD0-F1
#
_cell.length_a   1.000
_cell.length_b   1.000
_cell.length_c   1.000
_cell.angle_alpha   90.00
_cell.angle_beta   90.00
_cell.angle_gamma   90.00
#
_symmetry.space_group_name_H-M   'P 1'
#
loop_
_entity.id
_entity.type
_entity.pdbx_description
1 polymer ?
#
loop_
_entity_poly.entity_id
_entity_poly.type
_entity_poly.pdbx_seq_one_letter_code
_entity_poly.pdbx_strand_id
1 'polypeptide(L)'
;MRSAETSQTSQTSQTSQTAETQDAAAPASPSPRARRASRRWWQSPGTEAIRGWFALRLLPGAAQPRSSPALAAVTAGFVAALVMALRLLVPSAVGVADQGEGTSLLCQLGLRNVRPWDTEQFTQAIFPRWVPHEWFGETCPGGGAGLPSSSQLGIGWLAQWVTPWFGGGEGLDTRVLGLLYCLLFGVLVAALVLLLPGRLGYRLLIAGVLTLVTADGVFADFFVSPYAWPASMLGVLATMIALLYLWRSDTVDWTGLLVVTLVAAFALTSAFALASLLPVVVVALVWRPYRRRGARVSSSRGAPAGSPNRSPSNPSPSNPSPSNRGLLRRLPGAVAALVLVGVVVVSFPAQSRIGESERRYDAVFLEILPTSPDPRGDLAWFGLDPELADGAGRAASDPASALSQKGFEQVAEKVTPATLALFAITHPERLLQKADRGLIAMTHPQLDYLGSYEAADAGPRGEPWQKDSRIPVVRTLLTGFGFVPGALVLLQVAVFVLGIAVASRRRLGNAAVALGRMSAFAMAFLWLHFWFVLIEDGASELPRKLLTSTYLTMFAIPLGLALALLLVRQHPATQTVPKSSRRVPSPKNARTAASVLSEARPSP
;
A
#
# COMPACT_ATOMS: atom_id res chain seq x y z
N MET A 1 -54.96 -6.03 4.46
CA MET A 1 -55.76 -4.83 4.13
C MET A 1 -54.79 -3.75 3.66
N ARG A 2 -54.99 -3.28 2.41
CA ARG A 2 -54.61 -1.99 1.78
C ARG A 2 -53.67 -1.06 2.56
N SER A 3 -52.71 -0.34 2.02
CA SER A 3 -52.17 -0.06 0.68
C SER A 3 -51.17 1.08 0.96
N ALA A 4 -49.96 1.06 0.41
CA ALA A 4 -49.18 2.27 0.12
C ALA A 4 -47.96 1.88 -0.72
N GLU A 5 -48.20 1.81 -2.03
CA GLU A 5 -47.18 1.93 -3.06
C GLU A 5 -46.57 3.34 -2.99
N THR A 6 -45.24 3.43 -2.98
CA THR A 6 -44.56 4.66 -3.38
C THR A 6 -43.50 4.33 -4.41
N SER A 7 -43.97 4.42 -5.65
CA SER A 7 -43.30 4.50 -6.94
C SER A 7 -41.89 5.10 -6.93
N GLN A 8 -40.99 4.32 -7.53
CA GLN A 8 -39.76 4.77 -8.16
C GLN A 8 -40.07 5.76 -9.29
N THR A 9 -39.47 6.95 -9.25
CA THR A 9 -39.35 7.84 -10.41
C THR A 9 -37.94 7.75 -10.97
N SER A 10 -37.82 7.00 -12.07
CA SER A 10 -36.75 7.05 -13.04
C SER A 10 -36.67 8.46 -13.65
N GLN A 11 -35.56 9.16 -13.45
CA GLN A 11 -35.23 10.35 -14.25
C GLN A 11 -34.19 9.99 -15.31
N THR A 12 -34.72 9.63 -16.47
CA THR A 12 -34.02 9.58 -17.75
C THR A 12 -33.95 11.01 -18.29
N SER A 13 -32.83 11.69 -18.09
CA SER A 13 -32.59 13.00 -18.72
C SER A 13 -32.26 12.81 -20.20
N GLN A 14 -33.29 12.95 -21.03
CA GLN A 14 -33.20 13.07 -22.48
C GLN A 14 -32.43 14.35 -22.85
N THR A 15 -31.36 14.16 -23.61
CA THR A 15 -30.57 15.23 -24.22
C THR A 15 -31.23 15.63 -25.53
N SER A 16 -31.95 16.76 -25.53
CA SER A 16 -32.49 17.37 -26.75
C SER A 16 -31.37 18.05 -27.54
N GLN A 17 -30.98 17.43 -28.65
CA GLN A 17 -30.11 18.03 -29.66
C GLN A 17 -30.90 19.08 -30.44
N THR A 18 -30.54 20.35 -30.25
CA THR A 18 -30.87 21.45 -31.17
C THR A 18 -29.69 21.66 -32.10
N ALA A 19 -29.91 21.41 -33.39
CA ALA A 19 -28.97 21.71 -34.45
C ALA A 19 -29.03 23.21 -34.75
N GLU A 20 -28.01 23.96 -34.32
CA GLU A 20 -27.80 25.34 -34.70
C GLU A 20 -26.48 25.43 -35.49
N THR A 21 -26.62 25.59 -36.80
CA THR A 21 -25.57 25.92 -37.76
C THR A 21 -25.02 27.31 -37.45
N GLN A 22 -23.80 27.38 -36.91
CA GLN A 22 -22.99 28.61 -36.85
C GLN A 22 -21.72 28.43 -37.68
N ASP A 23 -21.73 29.06 -38.86
CA ASP A 23 -20.54 29.41 -39.62
C ASP A 23 -19.72 30.43 -38.82
N ALA A 24 -18.65 29.96 -38.17
CA ALA A 24 -17.67 30.81 -37.50
C ALA A 24 -16.31 30.72 -38.20
N ALA A 25 -15.89 31.87 -38.72
CA ALA A 25 -14.68 32.10 -39.48
C ALA A 25 -13.39 31.58 -38.82
N ALA A 26 -12.47 31.06 -39.65
CA ALA A 26 -11.16 30.59 -39.27
C ALA A 26 -10.35 31.67 -38.51
N PRO A 27 -9.71 31.35 -37.36
CA PRO A 27 -8.89 32.30 -36.64
C PRO A 27 -7.62 32.61 -37.45
N ALA A 28 -7.45 33.89 -37.76
CA ALA A 28 -6.24 34.41 -38.37
C ALA A 28 -5.00 34.01 -37.55
N SER A 29 -4.01 33.42 -38.24
CA SER A 29 -2.73 33.02 -37.65
C SER A 29 -2.08 34.19 -36.92
N PRO A 30 -1.65 34.03 -35.65
CA PRO A 30 -1.06 35.10 -34.88
C PRO A 30 0.23 35.58 -35.54
N SER A 31 0.32 36.90 -35.74
CA SER A 31 1.48 37.53 -36.38
C SER A 31 2.79 37.16 -35.66
N PRO A 32 3.93 37.08 -36.37
CA PRO A 32 5.23 36.70 -35.79
C PRO A 32 5.67 37.59 -34.60
N ARG A 33 5.13 38.80 -34.48
CA ARG A 33 5.38 39.71 -33.34
C ARG A 33 4.66 39.29 -32.06
N ALA A 34 3.44 38.74 -32.14
CA ALA A 34 2.71 38.26 -30.96
C ALA A 34 3.37 37.01 -30.34
N ARG A 35 3.96 36.12 -31.16
CA ARG A 35 4.73 34.95 -30.69
C ARG A 35 6.05 35.33 -30.00
N ARG A 36 6.63 36.49 -30.29
CA ARG A 36 7.84 36.99 -29.60
C ARG A 36 7.52 37.68 -28.27
N ALA A 37 6.36 38.33 -28.15
CA ALA A 37 5.94 38.98 -26.90
C ALA A 37 5.53 37.97 -25.81
N SER A 38 4.81 36.89 -26.17
CA SER A 38 4.43 35.84 -25.21
C SER A 38 5.61 35.01 -24.70
N ARG A 39 6.68 34.87 -25.50
CA ARG A 39 7.93 34.25 -25.05
C ARG A 39 8.74 35.11 -24.06
N ARG A 40 8.59 36.44 -24.09
CA ARG A 40 9.30 37.34 -23.16
C ARG A 40 8.65 37.40 -21.78
N TRP A 41 7.33 37.24 -21.69
CA TRP A 41 6.61 37.24 -20.41
C TRP A 41 6.93 36.03 -19.51
N TRP A 42 7.36 34.91 -20.10
CA TRP A 42 7.78 33.70 -19.38
C TRP A 42 9.23 33.73 -18.86
N GLN A 43 9.98 34.81 -19.10
CA GLN A 43 11.36 34.99 -18.63
C GLN A 43 11.47 36.12 -17.60
N SER A 44 10.42 36.36 -16.80
CA SER A 44 10.55 37.26 -15.67
C SER A 44 11.51 36.63 -14.64
N PRO A 45 12.50 37.39 -14.12
CA PRO A 45 13.55 36.86 -13.24
C PRO A 45 13.00 36.16 -11.97
N GLY A 46 11.76 36.47 -11.56
CA GLY A 46 11.08 35.77 -10.47
C GLY A 46 10.74 34.31 -10.76
N THR A 47 10.39 33.96 -12.01
CA THR A 47 10.00 32.58 -12.36
C THR A 47 11.18 31.62 -12.42
N GLU A 48 12.36 32.09 -12.84
CA GLU A 48 13.59 31.29 -12.80
C GLU A 48 14.11 31.10 -11.37
N ALA A 49 13.96 32.11 -10.50
CA ALA A 49 14.31 31.99 -9.08
C ALA A 49 13.43 30.95 -8.37
N ILE A 50 12.11 30.97 -8.63
CA ILE A 50 11.17 29.99 -8.08
C ILE A 50 11.47 28.59 -8.64
N ARG A 51 11.65 28.44 -9.95
CA ARG A 51 12.03 27.14 -10.57
C ARG A 51 13.35 26.61 -10.03
N GLY A 52 14.37 27.46 -9.88
CA GLY A 52 15.65 27.11 -9.29
C GLY A 52 15.53 26.66 -7.84
N TRP A 53 14.71 27.34 -7.04
CA TRP A 53 14.46 26.99 -5.64
C TRP A 53 13.72 25.65 -5.50
N PHE A 54 12.65 25.44 -6.27
CA PHE A 54 11.91 24.17 -6.32
C PHE A 54 12.82 23.02 -6.80
N ALA A 55 13.61 23.26 -7.85
CA ALA A 55 14.58 22.30 -8.36
C ALA A 55 15.68 21.98 -7.33
N LEU A 56 16.12 22.95 -6.53
CA LEU A 56 17.13 22.71 -5.51
C LEU A 56 16.59 21.90 -4.33
N ARG A 57 15.35 22.13 -3.90
CA ARG A 57 14.83 21.54 -2.65
C ARG A 57 14.05 20.24 -2.84
N LEU A 58 13.27 20.11 -3.91
CA LEU A 58 12.38 18.96 -4.10
C LEU A 58 12.94 17.87 -5.01
N LEU A 59 13.96 18.16 -5.81
CA LEU A 59 14.55 17.14 -6.68
C LEU A 59 15.47 16.19 -5.89
N PRO A 60 15.52 14.90 -6.29
CA PRO A 60 16.33 13.88 -5.61
C PRO A 60 17.82 14.14 -5.80
N GLY A 61 18.41 14.99 -4.95
CA GLY A 61 19.83 15.37 -4.94
C GLY A 61 20.78 14.37 -4.26
N ALA A 62 22.09 14.52 -4.49
CA ALA A 62 23.09 13.91 -3.61
C ALA A 62 22.87 14.46 -2.18
N ALA A 63 22.93 13.57 -1.18
CA ALA A 63 22.74 13.92 0.22
C ALA A 63 23.72 15.03 0.61
N GLN A 64 23.22 16.14 1.16
CA GLN A 64 24.10 17.17 1.71
C GLN A 64 24.66 16.67 3.06
N PRO A 65 25.96 16.83 3.31
CA PRO A 65 26.63 16.27 4.49
C PRO A 65 26.31 16.96 5.82
N ARG A 66 25.48 18.02 5.86
CA ARG A 66 25.38 18.93 7.02
C ARG A 66 24.15 18.80 7.91
N SER A 67 23.05 18.19 7.47
CA SER A 67 21.85 18.02 8.31
C SER A 67 21.78 16.61 8.88
N SER A 68 21.55 16.44 10.19
CA SER A 68 21.31 15.13 10.81
C SER A 68 19.98 14.56 10.30
N PRO A 69 19.99 13.53 9.43
CA PRO A 69 18.76 12.97 8.86
C PRO A 69 17.86 12.36 9.95
N ALA A 70 18.44 11.98 11.09
CA ALA A 70 17.74 11.47 12.26
C ALA A 70 16.76 12.49 12.86
N LEU A 71 17.21 13.72 13.14
CA LEU A 71 16.34 14.73 13.74
C LEU A 71 15.18 15.09 12.80
N ALA A 72 15.47 15.23 11.51
CA ALA A 72 14.44 15.52 10.51
C ALA A 72 13.42 14.36 10.35
N ALA A 73 13.86 13.12 10.51
CA ALA A 73 12.97 11.96 10.49
C ALA A 73 12.10 11.88 11.75
N VAL A 74 12.67 12.05 12.94
CA VAL A 74 11.91 12.04 14.20
C VAL A 74 10.88 13.18 14.22
N THR A 75 11.27 14.38 13.80
CA THR A 75 10.35 15.52 13.69
C THR A 75 9.24 15.26 12.68
N ALA A 76 9.55 14.71 11.50
CA ALA A 76 8.52 14.33 10.52
C ALA A 76 7.56 13.27 11.06
N GLY A 77 8.07 12.26 11.76
CA GLY A 77 7.25 11.23 12.41
C GLY A 77 6.34 11.80 13.50
N PHE A 78 6.88 12.67 14.37
CA PHE A 78 6.11 13.35 15.40
C PHE A 78 5.00 14.23 14.79
N VAL A 79 5.33 15.03 13.76
CA VAL A 79 4.34 15.86 13.06
C VAL A 79 3.26 14.98 12.41
N ALA A 80 3.62 13.85 11.79
CA ALA A 80 2.63 12.93 11.22
C ALA A 80 1.70 12.33 12.28
N ALA A 81 2.24 11.89 13.43
CA ALA A 81 1.45 11.40 14.55
C ALA A 81 0.51 12.48 15.10
N LEU A 82 1.01 13.71 15.25
CA LEU A 82 0.22 14.84 15.74
C LEU A 82 -0.90 15.23 14.77
N VAL A 83 -0.62 15.29 13.46
CA VAL A 83 -1.64 15.55 12.44
C VAL A 83 -2.74 14.49 12.48
N MET A 84 -2.37 13.22 12.57
CA MET A 84 -3.34 12.11 12.70
C MET A 84 -4.17 12.24 13.99
N ALA A 85 -3.53 12.49 15.13
CA ALA A 85 -4.21 12.59 16.42
C ALA A 85 -5.16 13.79 16.48
N LEU A 86 -4.72 14.96 16.03
CA LEU A 86 -5.56 16.15 15.94
C LEU A 86 -6.76 15.92 15.03
N ARG A 87 -6.53 15.29 13.88
CA ARG A 87 -7.60 14.91 12.96
C ARG A 87 -8.58 13.92 13.60
N LEU A 88 -8.10 12.95 14.36
CA LEU A 88 -8.96 11.90 14.92
C LEU A 88 -9.74 12.33 16.16
N LEU A 89 -9.24 13.29 16.93
CA LEU A 89 -9.74 13.57 18.29
C LEU A 89 -10.23 15.00 18.51
N VAL A 90 -10.00 15.92 17.55
CA VAL A 90 -10.36 17.34 17.71
C VAL A 90 -11.31 17.78 16.58
N PRO A 91 -12.45 18.44 16.90
CA PRO A 91 -12.95 18.79 18.24
C PRO A 91 -13.56 17.61 19.00
N SER A 92 -13.94 16.55 18.30
CA SER A 92 -14.51 15.32 18.84
C SER A 92 -13.83 14.11 18.20
N ALA A 93 -14.02 12.94 18.81
CA ALA A 93 -13.50 11.70 18.24
C ALA A 93 -14.27 11.33 16.97
N VAL A 94 -13.52 10.92 15.96
CA VAL A 94 -14.06 10.47 14.69
C VAL A 94 -13.53 9.09 14.38
N GLY A 95 -14.45 8.20 14.05
CA GLY A 95 -14.15 6.82 13.71
C GLY A 95 -15.11 6.27 12.66
N VAL A 96 -15.25 4.95 12.63
CA VAL A 96 -16.28 4.21 11.88
C VAL A 96 -17.13 3.45 12.88
N ALA A 97 -18.46 3.58 12.80
CA ALA A 97 -19.39 2.81 13.62
C ALA A 97 -19.11 1.30 13.47
N ASP A 98 -19.30 0.55 14.54
CA ASP A 98 -19.11 -0.91 14.49
C ASP A 98 -20.39 -1.55 13.91
N GLN A 99 -20.24 -2.67 13.21
CA GLN A 99 -21.34 -3.46 12.65
C GLN A 99 -21.36 -4.89 13.22
N GLY A 100 -20.65 -5.11 14.33
CA GLY A 100 -20.56 -6.40 15.03
C GLY A 100 -19.18 -7.05 14.92
N GLU A 101 -18.35 -6.64 13.96
CA GLU A 101 -16.98 -7.16 13.80
C GLU A 101 -16.10 -6.77 14.99
N GLY A 102 -16.20 -5.52 15.45
CA GLY A 102 -15.46 -5.05 16.61
C GLY A 102 -15.92 -5.66 17.92
N THR A 103 -17.22 -5.96 18.02
CA THR A 103 -17.78 -6.70 19.15
C THR A 103 -17.20 -8.11 19.23
N SER A 104 -17.15 -8.80 18.09
CA SER A 104 -16.53 -10.13 17.99
C SER A 104 -15.03 -10.08 18.34
N LEU A 105 -14.34 -9.04 17.87
CA LEU A 105 -12.92 -8.87 18.12
C LEU A 105 -12.61 -8.59 19.60
N LEU A 106 -13.17 -7.53 20.16
CA LEU A 106 -12.83 -7.08 21.51
C LEU A 106 -13.41 -7.98 22.61
N CYS A 107 -14.40 -8.81 22.31
CA CYS A 107 -14.86 -9.82 23.27
C CYS A 107 -13.73 -10.74 23.76
N GLN A 108 -12.72 -11.04 22.93
CA GLN A 108 -11.56 -11.86 23.36
C GLN A 108 -10.71 -11.18 24.45
N LEU A 109 -10.81 -9.87 24.57
CA LEU A 109 -10.16 -9.10 25.63
C LEU A 109 -11.04 -8.97 26.89
N GLY A 110 -12.15 -9.69 26.94
CA GLY A 110 -13.09 -9.61 28.05
C GLY A 110 -14.00 -8.39 27.98
N LEU A 111 -14.16 -7.75 26.81
CA LEU A 111 -14.81 -6.45 26.67
C LEU A 111 -16.15 -6.52 25.93
N ARG A 112 -17.04 -5.59 26.25
CA ARG A 112 -18.31 -5.32 25.57
C ARG A 112 -18.50 -3.82 25.34
N ASN A 113 -19.24 -3.46 24.30
CA ASN A 113 -19.53 -2.06 24.01
C ASN A 113 -20.72 -1.55 24.85
N VAL A 114 -20.65 -0.31 25.32
CA VAL A 114 -21.75 0.38 26.05
C VAL A 114 -22.75 1.01 25.06
N ARG A 115 -23.26 0.21 24.13
CA ARG A 115 -24.14 0.63 23.03
C ARG A 115 -25.62 0.25 23.23
N PRO A 116 -26.55 0.85 22.47
CA PRO A 116 -27.88 0.27 22.26
C PRO A 116 -27.82 -1.11 21.59
N TRP A 117 -28.81 -1.97 21.86
CA TRP A 117 -28.92 -3.31 21.26
C TRP A 117 -29.43 -3.30 19.82
N ASP A 118 -30.15 -2.25 19.44
CA ASP A 118 -30.69 -2.08 18.10
C ASP A 118 -29.55 -1.84 17.10
N THR A 119 -29.50 -2.69 16.07
CA THR A 119 -28.43 -2.65 15.05
C THR A 119 -28.51 -1.36 14.24
N GLU A 120 -29.72 -0.85 13.98
CA GLU A 120 -29.90 0.41 13.27
C GLU A 120 -29.27 1.55 14.06
N GLN A 121 -29.66 1.73 15.33
CA GLN A 121 -29.09 2.75 16.21
C GLN A 121 -27.58 2.61 16.41
N PHE A 122 -27.09 1.37 16.51
CA PHE A 122 -25.67 1.14 16.74
C PHE A 122 -24.78 1.53 15.55
N THR A 123 -25.29 1.39 14.32
CA THR A 123 -24.53 1.75 13.11
C THR A 123 -24.54 3.25 12.82
N GLN A 124 -25.41 4.03 13.47
CA GLN A 124 -25.56 5.46 13.21
C GLN A 124 -24.41 6.33 13.76
N ALA A 125 -23.65 5.84 14.74
CA ALA A 125 -22.63 6.61 15.45
C ALA A 125 -21.52 5.71 16.04
N ILE A 126 -20.39 6.30 16.43
CA ILE A 126 -19.32 5.58 17.13
C ILE A 126 -19.56 5.53 18.64
N PHE A 127 -19.19 4.40 19.25
CA PHE A 127 -19.25 4.18 20.70
C PHE A 127 -17.85 3.77 21.19
N PRO A 128 -17.02 4.73 21.63
CA PRO A 128 -15.60 4.48 21.90
C PRO A 128 -15.35 3.75 23.22
N ARG A 129 -16.35 3.70 24.12
CA ARG A 129 -16.21 3.08 25.45
C ARG A 129 -16.60 1.61 25.43
N TRP A 130 -15.67 0.78 25.87
CA TRP A 130 -15.82 -0.65 26.05
C TRP A 130 -15.54 -1.01 27.50
N VAL A 131 -16.44 -1.73 28.14
CA VAL A 131 -16.34 -2.14 29.55
C VAL A 131 -16.14 -3.65 29.64
N PRO A 132 -15.63 -4.18 30.76
CA PRO A 132 -15.60 -5.61 30.99
C PRO A 132 -17.00 -6.23 30.85
N HIS A 133 -17.11 -7.38 30.20
CA HIS A 133 -18.35 -8.16 30.21
C HIS A 133 -18.47 -8.97 31.50
N GLU A 134 -19.70 -9.23 31.95
CA GLU A 134 -19.92 -10.05 33.15
C GLU A 134 -19.83 -11.55 32.83
N TRP A 135 -20.33 -11.95 31.66
CA TRP A 135 -20.25 -13.31 31.13
C TRP A 135 -20.36 -13.29 29.60
N PHE A 136 -19.81 -14.31 28.94
CA PHE A 136 -19.65 -14.31 27.47
C PHE A 136 -20.97 -14.15 26.69
N GLY A 137 -22.05 -14.82 27.09
CA GLY A 137 -23.30 -14.77 26.30
C GLY A 137 -24.15 -13.50 26.50
N GLU A 138 -23.68 -12.52 27.29
CA GLU A 138 -24.35 -11.23 27.42
C GLU A 138 -24.35 -10.51 26.06
N THR A 139 -23.15 -10.38 25.46
CA THR A 139 -22.94 -9.58 24.24
C THR A 139 -22.01 -10.25 23.22
N CYS A 140 -21.32 -11.33 23.61
CA CYS A 140 -20.39 -11.99 22.70
C CYS A 140 -21.09 -13.06 21.86
N PRO A 141 -20.90 -13.04 20.53
CA PRO A 141 -21.41 -14.09 19.66
C PRO A 141 -20.90 -15.48 20.08
N GLY A 142 -21.78 -16.49 20.03
CA GLY A 142 -21.41 -17.90 20.16
C GLY A 142 -20.80 -18.32 21.51
N GLY A 143 -21.01 -17.55 22.60
CA GLY A 143 -20.48 -17.88 23.93
C GLY A 143 -18.95 -17.90 24.00
N GLY A 144 -18.27 -17.21 23.07
CA GLY A 144 -16.81 -17.15 22.97
C GLY A 144 -16.16 -18.23 22.11
N ALA A 145 -16.93 -19.19 21.59
CA ALA A 145 -16.41 -20.15 20.62
C ALA A 145 -16.24 -19.49 19.24
N GLY A 146 -15.05 -19.61 18.64
CA GLY A 146 -14.78 -19.12 17.28
C GLY A 146 -14.50 -17.62 17.16
N LEU A 147 -14.09 -16.96 18.25
CA LEU A 147 -13.74 -15.54 18.22
C LEU A 147 -12.47 -15.26 17.37
N PRO A 148 -12.39 -14.09 16.71
CA PRO A 148 -11.40 -13.80 15.67
C PRO A 148 -9.97 -13.56 16.18
N SER A 149 -9.03 -14.49 15.96
CA SER A 149 -7.62 -14.23 16.30
C SER A 149 -7.00 -13.22 15.32
N SER A 150 -6.66 -12.03 15.83
CA SER A 150 -6.03 -10.96 15.06
C SER A 150 -4.87 -10.34 15.84
N SER A 151 -3.80 -9.95 15.13
CA SER A 151 -2.71 -9.17 15.73
C SER A 151 -3.17 -7.80 16.27
N GLN A 152 -4.32 -7.30 15.82
CA GLN A 152 -5.03 -6.15 16.39
C GLN A 152 -5.29 -6.31 17.90
N LEU A 153 -5.53 -7.54 18.38
CA LEU A 153 -5.78 -7.83 19.80
C LEU A 153 -4.59 -7.45 20.68
N GLY A 154 -3.36 -7.59 20.18
CA GLY A 154 -2.17 -7.20 20.94
C GLY A 154 -2.13 -5.70 21.20
N ILE A 155 -2.55 -4.90 20.22
CA ILE A 155 -2.63 -3.44 20.36
C ILE A 155 -3.85 -3.04 21.20
N GLY A 156 -4.98 -3.74 21.03
CA GLY A 156 -6.17 -3.57 21.88
C GLY A 156 -5.88 -3.85 23.35
N TRP A 157 -5.15 -4.92 23.66
CA TRP A 157 -4.71 -5.26 25.01
C TRP A 157 -3.83 -4.15 25.61
N LEU A 158 -2.87 -3.63 24.83
CA LEU A 158 -2.05 -2.50 25.27
C LEU A 158 -2.90 -1.25 25.51
N ALA A 159 -3.87 -0.97 24.64
CA ALA A 159 -4.78 0.15 24.80
C ALA A 159 -5.67 0.01 26.04
N GLN A 160 -6.15 -1.20 26.36
CA GLN A 160 -6.92 -1.50 27.57
C GLN A 160 -6.07 -1.21 28.82
N TRP A 161 -4.80 -1.59 28.81
CA TRP A 161 -3.87 -1.32 29.91
C TRP A 161 -3.58 0.18 30.10
N VAL A 162 -3.50 0.94 29.00
CA VAL A 162 -3.21 2.38 29.01
C VAL A 162 -4.46 3.23 29.31
N THR A 163 -5.66 2.74 29.00
CA THR A 163 -6.93 3.48 29.15
C THR A 163 -7.14 4.09 30.55
N PRO A 164 -6.89 3.35 31.66
CA PRO A 164 -6.97 3.90 33.02
C PRO A 164 -6.13 5.15 33.27
N TRP A 165 -4.97 5.27 32.61
CA TRP A 165 -4.09 6.42 32.79
C TRP A 165 -4.62 7.71 32.17
N PHE A 166 -5.57 7.60 31.24
CA PHE A 166 -6.27 8.71 30.63
C PHE A 166 -7.64 8.99 31.27
N GLY A 167 -7.92 8.37 32.43
CA GLY A 167 -9.20 8.53 33.13
C GLY A 167 -10.36 7.77 32.49
N GLY A 168 -10.08 6.86 31.54
CA GLY A 168 -11.06 5.84 31.17
C GLY A 168 -11.19 4.85 32.34
N GLY A 169 -12.40 4.43 32.68
CA GLY A 169 -12.60 3.47 33.77
C GLY A 169 -12.01 2.08 33.47
N GLU A 170 -12.50 1.06 34.16
CA GLU A 170 -12.18 -0.32 33.81
C GLU A 170 -12.67 -0.62 32.38
N GLY A 171 -11.77 -1.09 31.52
CA GLY A 171 -12.07 -1.42 30.12
C GLY A 171 -11.13 -0.77 29.11
N LEU A 172 -11.66 -0.46 27.93
CA LEU A 172 -10.93 0.09 26.79
C LEU A 172 -11.67 1.30 26.23
N ASP A 173 -10.93 2.38 26.01
CA ASP A 173 -11.38 3.52 25.22
C ASP A 173 -10.69 3.49 23.85
N THR A 174 -11.46 3.35 22.77
CA THR A 174 -10.89 3.24 21.42
C THR A 174 -10.22 4.53 20.95
N ARG A 175 -10.41 5.66 21.65
CA ARG A 175 -9.65 6.90 21.41
C ARG A 175 -8.19 6.74 21.84
N VAL A 176 -7.94 6.03 22.95
CA VAL A 176 -6.59 5.67 23.39
C VAL A 176 -5.95 4.70 22.39
N LEU A 177 -6.72 3.73 21.89
CA LEU A 177 -6.28 2.86 20.79
C LEU A 177 -5.88 3.69 19.54
N GLY A 178 -6.67 4.68 19.16
CA GLY A 178 -6.35 5.62 18.09
C GLY A 178 -5.06 6.39 18.31
N LEU A 179 -4.78 6.85 19.54
CA LEU A 179 -3.51 7.49 19.90
C LEU A 179 -2.31 6.55 19.73
N LEU A 180 -2.43 5.29 20.16
CA LEU A 180 -1.37 4.31 19.97
C LEU A 180 -1.09 4.08 18.48
N TYR A 181 -2.13 4.03 17.65
CA TYR A 181 -1.96 3.93 16.20
C TYR A 181 -1.32 5.18 15.58
N CYS A 182 -1.65 6.37 16.06
CA CYS A 182 -0.99 7.60 15.63
C CYS A 182 0.52 7.57 15.93
N LEU A 183 0.90 7.11 17.12
CA LEU A 183 2.31 6.97 17.51
C LEU A 183 3.04 5.94 16.65
N LEU A 184 2.45 4.76 16.45
CA LEU A 184 3.01 3.72 15.58
C LEU A 184 3.19 4.23 14.15
N PHE A 185 2.17 4.91 13.60
CA PHE A 185 2.25 5.54 12.29
C PHE A 185 3.38 6.58 12.22
N GLY A 186 3.53 7.44 13.23
CA GLY A 186 4.64 8.39 13.31
C GLY A 186 6.02 7.72 13.28
N VAL A 187 6.20 6.61 14.00
CA VAL A 187 7.44 5.82 13.96
C VAL A 187 7.71 5.27 12.56
N LEU A 188 6.68 4.76 11.88
CA LEU A 188 6.80 4.28 10.50
C LEU A 188 7.16 5.40 9.52
N VAL A 189 6.58 6.59 9.67
CA VAL A 189 6.92 7.77 8.86
C VAL A 189 8.37 8.20 9.10
N ALA A 190 8.83 8.23 10.35
CA ALA A 190 10.23 8.51 10.66
C ALA A 190 11.18 7.49 10.00
N ALA A 191 10.87 6.20 10.12
CA ALA A 191 11.63 5.14 9.46
C ALA A 191 11.65 5.32 7.94
N LEU A 192 10.51 5.64 7.32
CA LEU A 192 10.42 5.91 5.89
C LEU A 192 11.34 7.07 5.46
N VAL A 193 11.34 8.19 6.18
CA VAL A 193 12.21 9.35 5.88
C VAL A 193 13.69 8.98 5.99
N LEU A 194 14.08 8.15 6.95
CA LEU A 194 15.45 7.64 7.06
C LEU A 194 15.83 6.74 5.87
N LEU A 195 14.86 5.98 5.37
CA LEU A 195 15.08 4.95 4.37
C LEU A 195 15.01 5.44 2.92
N LEU A 196 14.24 6.48 2.64
CA LEU A 196 14.05 7.02 1.30
C LEU A 196 15.36 7.58 0.70
N PRO A 197 15.59 7.40 -0.62
CA PRO A 197 16.72 7.97 -1.33
C PRO A 197 16.61 9.50 -1.46
N GLY A 198 17.71 10.17 -1.80
CA GLY A 198 17.72 11.59 -2.17
C GLY A 198 17.88 12.59 -1.01
N ARG A 199 17.58 13.86 -1.30
CA ARG A 199 17.64 15.01 -0.38
C ARG A 199 16.51 14.99 0.64
N LEU A 200 16.70 15.71 1.75
CA LEU A 200 15.69 15.79 2.80
C LEU A 200 14.33 16.29 2.30
N GLY A 201 14.29 17.36 1.50
CA GLY A 201 13.02 17.90 0.97
C GLY A 201 12.22 16.89 0.16
N TYR A 202 12.88 16.08 -0.67
CA TYR A 202 12.25 14.98 -1.42
C TYR A 202 11.67 13.90 -0.49
N ARG A 203 12.40 13.52 0.57
CA ARG A 203 11.94 12.53 1.55
C ARG A 203 10.72 13.04 2.32
N LEU A 204 10.77 14.30 2.76
CA LEU A 204 9.68 14.96 3.47
C LEU A 204 8.46 15.14 2.58
N LEU A 205 8.64 15.43 1.28
CA LEU A 205 7.54 15.52 0.32
C LEU A 205 6.80 14.18 0.21
N ILE A 206 7.53 13.08 -0.02
CA ILE A 206 6.91 11.75 -0.14
C ILE A 206 6.24 11.35 1.16
N ALA A 207 6.92 11.53 2.30
CA ALA A 207 6.36 11.24 3.61
C ALA A 207 5.10 12.08 3.89
N GLY A 208 5.12 13.38 3.56
CA GLY A 208 3.98 14.27 3.75
C GLY A 208 2.77 13.89 2.88
N VAL A 209 2.98 13.54 1.61
CA VAL A 209 1.90 13.06 0.74
C VAL A 209 1.35 11.72 1.25
N LEU A 210 2.21 10.81 1.70
CA LEU A 210 1.77 9.55 2.30
C LEU A 210 0.95 9.78 3.57
N THR A 211 1.40 10.70 4.45
CA THR A 211 0.64 11.11 5.64
C THR A 211 -0.72 11.69 5.28
N LEU A 212 -0.79 12.52 4.24
CA LEU A 212 -2.06 13.09 3.78
C LEU A 212 -3.04 12.02 3.28
N VAL A 213 -2.52 11.00 2.58
CA VAL A 213 -3.33 9.84 2.16
C VAL A 213 -3.84 9.09 3.38
N THR A 214 -2.96 8.72 4.33
CA THR A 214 -3.37 7.96 5.53
C THR A 214 -4.28 8.76 6.46
N ALA A 215 -4.16 10.09 6.49
CA ALA A 215 -4.99 10.99 7.30
C ALA A 215 -6.39 11.27 6.72
N ASP A 216 -6.66 10.80 5.51
CA ASP A 216 -7.99 10.89 4.91
C ASP A 216 -9.00 10.04 5.68
N GLY A 217 -10.26 10.50 5.76
CA GLY A 217 -11.30 9.82 6.52
C GLY A 217 -11.68 8.44 6.02
N VAL A 218 -11.40 8.12 4.75
CA VAL A 218 -11.54 6.75 4.25
C VAL A 218 -10.69 5.75 5.05
N PHE A 219 -9.52 6.16 5.55
CA PHE A 219 -8.59 5.26 6.24
C PHE A 219 -8.44 5.59 7.72
N ALA A 220 -8.26 6.87 8.05
CA ALA A 220 -7.97 7.32 9.40
C ALA A 220 -9.10 6.98 10.37
N ASP A 221 -10.37 7.06 9.95
CA ASP A 221 -11.53 6.76 10.82
C ASP A 221 -11.44 5.36 11.43
N PHE A 222 -10.86 4.38 10.73
CA PHE A 222 -10.73 3.05 11.29
C PHE A 222 -9.80 2.99 12.51
N PHE A 223 -8.91 3.97 12.73
CA PHE A 223 -7.89 3.94 13.79
C PHE A 223 -8.50 4.13 15.19
N VAL A 224 -9.63 4.82 15.29
CA VAL A 224 -10.41 4.98 16.55
C VAL A 224 -11.51 3.91 16.65
N SER A 225 -11.53 2.95 15.72
CA SER A 225 -12.54 1.91 15.68
C SER A 225 -11.97 0.52 15.95
N PRO A 226 -12.78 -0.38 16.52
CA PRO A 226 -12.37 -1.72 16.93
C PRO A 226 -12.27 -2.71 15.76
N TYR A 227 -11.76 -2.29 14.60
CA TYR A 227 -11.58 -3.17 13.44
C TYR A 227 -10.14 -3.68 13.33
N ALA A 228 -9.93 -4.77 12.61
CA ALA A 228 -8.58 -5.26 12.27
C ALA A 228 -7.87 -4.42 11.18
N TRP A 229 -8.59 -3.53 10.50
CA TRP A 229 -8.09 -2.73 9.38
C TRP A 229 -6.87 -1.86 9.71
N PRO A 230 -6.79 -1.15 10.85
CA PRO A 230 -5.61 -0.35 11.19
C PRO A 230 -4.34 -1.21 11.29
N ALA A 231 -4.41 -2.36 11.96
CA ALA A 231 -3.29 -3.31 12.01
C ALA A 231 -2.90 -3.81 10.61
N SER A 232 -3.88 -4.09 9.74
CA SER A 232 -3.62 -4.51 8.36
C SER A 232 -2.87 -3.45 7.56
N MET A 233 -3.30 -2.18 7.61
CA MET A 233 -2.72 -1.07 6.87
C MET A 233 -1.32 -0.73 7.36
N LEU A 234 -1.14 -0.64 8.69
CA LEU A 234 0.15 -0.34 9.30
C LEU A 234 1.12 -1.52 9.17
N GLY A 235 0.63 -2.76 9.22
CA GLY A 235 1.42 -3.97 8.97
C GLY A 235 1.94 -4.03 7.54
N VAL A 236 1.11 -3.72 6.55
CA VAL A 236 1.52 -3.63 5.13
C VAL A 236 2.53 -2.49 4.94
N LEU A 237 2.28 -1.30 5.50
CA LEU A 237 3.23 -0.18 5.44
C LEU A 237 4.57 -0.53 6.12
N ALA A 238 4.54 -1.16 7.30
CA ALA A 238 5.73 -1.62 8.01
C ALA A 238 6.49 -2.66 7.18
N THR A 239 5.80 -3.58 6.51
CA THR A 239 6.39 -4.57 5.60
C THR A 239 7.10 -3.89 4.42
N MET A 240 6.48 -2.88 3.80
CA MET A 240 7.11 -2.09 2.73
C MET A 240 8.39 -1.39 3.23
N ILE A 241 8.35 -0.76 4.41
CA ILE A 241 9.49 -0.06 5.02
C ILE A 241 10.60 -1.05 5.39
N ALA A 242 10.26 -2.22 5.94
CA ALA A 242 11.21 -3.26 6.29
C ALA A 242 11.89 -3.86 5.06
N LEU A 243 11.15 -4.08 3.96
CA LEU A 243 11.71 -4.51 2.68
C LEU A 243 12.63 -3.45 2.08
N LEU A 244 12.26 -2.16 2.20
CA LEU A 244 13.12 -1.05 1.81
C LEU A 244 14.44 -1.06 2.59
N TYR A 245 14.41 -1.32 3.90
CA TYR A 245 15.62 -1.50 4.72
C TYR A 245 16.44 -2.71 4.26
N LEU A 246 15.79 -3.86 4.10
CA LEU A 246 16.43 -5.11 3.71
C LEU A 246 17.16 -5.01 2.35
N TRP A 247 16.52 -4.41 1.35
CA TRP A 247 17.08 -4.30 0.00
C TRP A 247 18.10 -3.19 -0.19
N ARG A 248 18.30 -2.32 0.82
CA ARG A 248 19.38 -1.32 0.80
C ARG A 248 20.76 -1.95 1.05
N SER A 249 20.82 -3.04 1.81
CA SER A 249 22.06 -3.74 2.12
C SER A 249 22.46 -4.67 0.96
N ASP A 250 23.76 -4.69 0.63
CA ASP A 250 24.31 -5.61 -0.37
C ASP A 250 24.68 -6.98 0.24
N THR A 251 24.57 -7.11 1.57
CA THR A 251 24.95 -8.28 2.36
C THR A 251 23.71 -8.96 2.94
N VAL A 252 23.89 -10.17 3.46
CA VAL A 252 22.83 -10.83 4.25
C VAL A 252 22.70 -10.10 5.58
N ASP A 253 21.80 -9.13 5.62
CA ASP A 253 21.41 -8.48 6.86
C ASP A 253 20.36 -9.31 7.60
N TRP A 254 20.76 -9.86 8.75
CA TRP A 254 19.92 -10.69 9.61
C TRP A 254 18.88 -9.85 10.35
N THR A 255 19.21 -8.61 10.74
CA THR A 255 18.26 -7.72 11.40
C THR A 255 17.13 -7.36 10.44
N GLY A 256 17.46 -6.98 9.20
CA GLY A 256 16.45 -6.69 8.20
C GLY A 256 15.59 -7.90 7.84
N LEU A 257 16.16 -9.12 7.85
CA LEU A 257 15.40 -10.35 7.65
C LEU A 257 14.42 -10.62 8.80
N LEU A 258 14.90 -10.50 10.05
CA LEU A 258 14.08 -10.66 11.24
C LEU A 258 12.95 -9.63 11.26
N VAL A 259 13.26 -8.35 11.03
CA VAL A 259 12.27 -7.28 11.01
C VAL A 259 11.21 -7.52 9.94
N VAL A 260 11.59 -7.85 8.69
CA VAL A 260 10.62 -8.20 7.63
C VAL A 260 9.74 -9.38 8.06
N THR A 261 10.33 -10.42 8.64
CA THR A 261 9.58 -11.61 9.08
C THR A 261 8.56 -11.24 10.16
N LEU A 262 8.96 -10.46 11.17
CA LEU A 262 8.07 -10.07 12.26
C LEU A 262 6.92 -9.16 11.78
N VAL A 263 7.21 -8.14 10.97
CA VAL A 263 6.16 -7.22 10.49
C VAL A 263 5.25 -7.86 9.44
N ALA A 264 5.78 -8.75 8.60
CA ALA A 264 4.97 -9.52 7.66
C ALA A 264 4.08 -10.52 8.39
N ALA A 265 4.60 -11.20 9.43
CA ALA A 265 3.79 -12.05 10.30
C ALA A 265 2.66 -11.25 10.97
N PHE A 266 2.96 -10.07 11.51
CA PHE A 266 1.96 -9.17 12.09
C PHE A 266 0.88 -8.76 11.07
N ALA A 267 1.27 -8.45 9.83
CA ALA A 267 0.34 -8.11 8.75
C ALA A 267 -0.53 -9.32 8.37
N LEU A 268 0.08 -10.49 8.11
CA LEU A 268 -0.61 -11.73 7.75
C LEU A 268 -1.60 -12.18 8.82
N THR A 269 -1.31 -11.91 10.10
CA THR A 269 -2.20 -12.29 11.21
C THR A 269 -3.24 -11.22 11.55
N SER A 270 -3.24 -10.06 10.89
CA SER A 270 -4.21 -8.99 11.20
C SER A 270 -5.59 -9.26 10.60
N ALA A 271 -5.66 -9.66 9.33
CA ALA A 271 -6.90 -9.94 8.62
C ALA A 271 -6.72 -11.10 7.64
N PHE A 272 -7.76 -11.92 7.51
CA PHE A 272 -7.74 -13.09 6.62
C PHE A 272 -7.39 -12.74 5.17
N ALA A 273 -7.95 -11.63 4.67
CA ALA A 273 -7.70 -11.13 3.32
C ALA A 273 -6.22 -10.84 3.03
N LEU A 274 -5.40 -10.64 4.07
CA LEU A 274 -3.95 -10.45 3.94
C LEU A 274 -3.17 -11.74 3.75
N ALA A 275 -3.78 -12.94 3.78
CA ALA A 275 -3.10 -14.18 3.37
C ALA A 275 -2.51 -14.07 1.95
N SER A 276 -3.16 -13.28 1.08
CA SER A 276 -2.66 -12.87 -0.24
C SER A 276 -1.27 -12.18 -0.23
N LEU A 277 -0.82 -11.62 0.88
CA LEU A 277 0.51 -11.01 1.03
C LEU A 277 1.64 -12.05 1.01
N LEU A 278 1.36 -13.27 1.47
CA LEU A 278 2.35 -14.33 1.68
C LEU A 278 3.20 -14.62 0.43
N PRO A 279 2.64 -14.98 -0.74
CA PRO A 279 3.45 -15.32 -1.91
C PRO A 279 4.33 -14.15 -2.37
N VAL A 280 3.86 -12.91 -2.25
CA VAL A 280 4.64 -11.73 -2.64
C VAL A 280 5.81 -11.52 -1.68
N VAL A 281 5.62 -11.71 -0.37
CA VAL A 281 6.69 -11.63 0.63
C VAL A 281 7.69 -12.77 0.48
N VAL A 282 7.22 -14.00 0.22
CA VAL A 282 8.10 -15.14 -0.06
C VAL A 282 8.99 -14.85 -1.26
N VAL A 283 8.41 -14.36 -2.37
CA VAL A 283 9.19 -13.92 -3.54
C VAL A 283 10.16 -12.81 -3.15
N ALA A 284 9.73 -11.80 -2.38
CA ALA A 284 10.58 -10.69 -1.95
C ALA A 284 11.80 -11.13 -1.10
N LEU A 285 11.60 -12.09 -0.19
CA LEU A 285 12.64 -12.65 0.67
C LEU A 285 13.66 -13.48 -0.11
N VAL A 286 13.20 -14.22 -1.13
CA VAL A 286 14.06 -15.03 -2.00
C VAL A 286 14.72 -14.18 -3.10
N TRP A 287 14.10 -13.06 -3.47
CA TRP A 287 14.58 -12.12 -4.49
C TRP A 287 15.69 -11.21 -3.96
N ARG A 288 16.84 -11.81 -3.60
CA ARG A 288 18.07 -11.05 -3.31
C ARG A 288 18.97 -10.96 -4.54
N PRO A 289 19.32 -9.74 -5.01
CA PRO A 289 20.23 -9.57 -6.13
C PRO A 289 21.62 -10.10 -5.76
N TYR A 290 22.11 -11.06 -6.55
CA TYR A 290 23.48 -11.55 -6.41
C TYR A 290 24.47 -10.49 -6.93
N ARG A 291 25.11 -9.75 -6.03
CA ARG A 291 26.33 -9.01 -6.38
C ARG A 291 27.49 -10.01 -6.35
N ARG A 292 27.98 -10.40 -7.53
CA ARG A 292 29.40 -10.77 -7.65
C ARG A 292 30.14 -9.52 -7.20
N ARG A 293 30.69 -9.55 -5.98
CA ARG A 293 31.68 -8.60 -5.53
C ARG A 293 32.69 -8.61 -6.66
N GLY A 294 32.69 -7.56 -7.48
CA GLY A 294 33.51 -7.52 -8.69
C GLY A 294 34.88 -7.95 -8.22
N ALA A 295 35.35 -9.09 -8.73
CA ALA A 295 36.75 -9.42 -8.62
C ALA A 295 37.40 -8.11 -9.05
N ARG A 296 38.05 -7.41 -8.11
CA ARG A 296 39.00 -6.39 -8.48
C ARG A 296 39.86 -7.16 -9.43
N VAL A 297 39.67 -6.91 -10.73
CA VAL A 297 40.67 -7.18 -11.73
C VAL A 297 41.81 -6.37 -11.17
N SER A 298 42.62 -7.08 -10.39
CA SER A 298 43.98 -6.75 -10.11
C SER A 298 44.55 -6.62 -11.51
N SER A 299 44.39 -5.44 -12.09
CA SER A 299 45.28 -4.94 -13.09
C SER A 299 46.60 -4.83 -12.34
N SER A 300 47.28 -5.97 -12.19
CA SER A 300 48.70 -6.06 -12.01
C SER A 300 49.34 -5.52 -13.30
N ARG A 301 49.08 -4.25 -13.60
CA ARG A 301 49.97 -3.43 -14.41
C ARG A 301 51.15 -3.17 -13.51
N GLY A 302 52.15 -4.05 -13.60
CA GLY A 302 53.41 -3.87 -12.90
C GLY A 302 54.00 -5.11 -12.23
N ALA A 303 53.69 -6.33 -12.67
CA ALA A 303 54.61 -7.44 -12.40
C ALA A 303 55.70 -7.42 -13.49
N PRO A 304 56.96 -7.04 -13.18
CA PRO A 304 58.04 -7.08 -14.14
C PRO A 304 58.29 -8.52 -14.60
N ALA A 305 58.52 -8.67 -15.90
CA ALA A 305 58.89 -9.93 -16.52
C ALA A 305 60.24 -10.41 -15.93
N GLY A 306 60.23 -11.52 -15.20
CA GLY A 306 61.47 -12.12 -14.71
C GLY A 306 61.31 -13.08 -13.54
N SER A 307 60.64 -14.22 -13.74
CA SER A 307 60.89 -15.39 -12.88
C SER A 307 60.51 -16.69 -13.61
N PRO A 308 61.48 -17.38 -14.24
CA PRO A 308 61.28 -18.68 -14.84
C PRO A 308 61.69 -19.75 -13.81
N ASN A 309 60.82 -20.05 -12.84
CA ASN A 309 60.84 -21.33 -12.11
C ASN A 309 59.71 -21.38 -11.09
N ARG A 310 58.56 -21.95 -11.48
CA ARG A 310 57.63 -22.52 -10.49
C ARG A 310 57.05 -23.83 -11.00
N SER A 311 57.44 -24.89 -10.30
CA SER A 311 57.13 -26.29 -10.54
C SER A 311 55.63 -26.60 -10.63
N PRO A 312 55.25 -27.64 -11.37
CA PRO A 312 53.88 -28.12 -11.47
C PRO A 312 53.61 -29.15 -10.37
N SER A 313 53.01 -28.77 -9.24
CA SER A 313 52.47 -29.76 -8.30
C SER A 313 51.48 -29.15 -7.31
N ASN A 314 50.18 -29.30 -7.59
CA ASN A 314 49.24 -30.06 -6.76
C ASN A 314 47.79 -29.76 -7.22
N PRO A 315 46.97 -30.79 -7.50
CA PRO A 315 45.54 -30.61 -7.71
C PRO A 315 44.92 -30.13 -6.38
N SER A 316 44.62 -28.82 -6.34
CA SER A 316 44.00 -28.17 -5.19
C SER A 316 42.62 -28.79 -4.93
N PRO A 317 42.24 -29.05 -3.65
CA PRO A 317 40.97 -29.69 -3.31
C PRO A 317 39.82 -28.94 -3.95
N SER A 318 38.94 -29.71 -4.60
CA SER A 318 37.75 -29.30 -5.33
C SER A 318 37.06 -28.10 -4.68
N ASN A 319 37.39 -26.90 -5.16
CA ASN A 319 36.69 -25.69 -4.76
C ASN A 319 35.21 -25.90 -5.13
N PRO A 320 34.27 -25.83 -4.18
CA PRO A 320 32.87 -26.10 -4.46
C PRO A 320 32.42 -25.21 -5.61
N SER A 321 31.80 -25.85 -6.61
CA SER A 321 31.28 -25.22 -7.82
C SER A 321 30.66 -23.86 -7.50
N PRO A 322 30.95 -22.82 -8.30
CA PRO A 322 30.38 -21.48 -8.11
C PRO A 322 28.85 -21.45 -8.08
N SER A 323 28.14 -22.51 -8.52
CA SER A 323 26.68 -22.60 -8.41
C SER A 323 26.19 -22.78 -6.96
N ASN A 324 26.88 -23.58 -6.13
CA ASN A 324 26.41 -23.90 -4.77
C ASN A 324 26.50 -22.71 -3.80
N ARG A 325 27.46 -21.79 -4.02
CA ARG A 325 27.60 -20.56 -3.21
C ARG A 325 26.43 -19.58 -3.40
N GLY A 326 25.72 -19.65 -4.53
CA GLY A 326 24.52 -18.86 -4.78
C GLY A 326 23.33 -19.33 -3.95
N LEU A 327 23.15 -20.66 -3.86
CA LEU A 327 22.04 -21.29 -3.15
C LEU A 327 22.14 -21.08 -1.63
N LEU A 328 23.33 -21.31 -1.05
CA LEU A 328 23.57 -21.13 0.39
C LEU A 328 23.23 -19.71 0.89
N ARG A 329 23.38 -18.69 0.04
CA ARG A 329 23.07 -17.29 0.40
C ARG A 329 21.58 -16.97 0.40
N ARG A 330 20.74 -17.82 -0.22
CA ARG A 330 19.29 -17.68 -0.22
C ARG A 330 18.63 -18.45 0.93
N LEU A 331 19.34 -19.37 1.57
CA LEU A 331 18.82 -20.17 2.68
C LEU A 331 18.20 -19.33 3.81
N PRO A 332 18.81 -18.23 4.29
CA PRO A 332 18.18 -17.41 5.33
C PRO A 332 16.81 -16.88 4.92
N GLY A 333 16.69 -16.37 3.68
CA GLY A 333 15.43 -15.88 3.13
C GLY A 333 14.40 -16.99 2.96
N ALA A 334 14.83 -18.19 2.56
CA ALA A 334 13.96 -19.36 2.44
C ALA A 334 13.45 -19.84 3.82
N VAL A 335 14.30 -19.85 4.85
CA VAL A 335 13.89 -20.18 6.22
C VAL A 335 12.86 -19.17 6.74
N ALA A 336 13.11 -17.87 6.57
CA ALA A 336 12.14 -16.84 6.93
C ALA A 336 10.81 -17.00 6.17
N ALA A 337 10.86 -17.33 4.88
CA ALA A 337 9.66 -17.64 4.08
C ALA A 337 8.90 -18.85 4.64
N LEU A 338 9.59 -19.93 5.01
CA LEU A 338 8.96 -21.11 5.63
C LEU A 338 8.32 -20.78 6.98
N VAL A 339 8.96 -19.92 7.79
CA VAL A 339 8.36 -19.42 9.05
C VAL A 339 7.06 -18.68 8.77
N LEU A 340 7.03 -17.79 7.77
CA LEU A 340 5.80 -17.08 7.40
C LEU A 340 4.70 -18.01 6.88
N VAL A 341 5.06 -19.02 6.10
CA VAL A 341 4.12 -20.07 5.68
C VAL A 341 3.54 -20.78 6.91
N GLY A 342 4.40 -21.15 7.88
CA GLY A 342 3.96 -21.76 9.14
C GLY A 342 3.01 -20.86 9.93
N VAL A 343 3.30 -19.54 10.01
CA VAL A 343 2.40 -18.56 10.65
C VAL A 343 1.04 -18.55 9.99
N VAL A 344 0.97 -18.51 8.65
CA VAL A 344 -0.30 -18.54 7.94
C VAL A 344 -1.02 -19.87 8.17
N VAL A 345 -0.35 -21.02 8.01
CA VAL A 345 -0.97 -22.34 8.22
C VAL A 345 -1.57 -22.49 9.62
N VAL A 346 -0.91 -21.96 10.66
CA VAL A 346 -1.41 -22.02 12.04
C VAL A 346 -2.54 -21.02 12.30
N SER A 347 -2.44 -19.80 11.77
CA SER A 347 -3.43 -18.73 12.03
C SER A 347 -4.67 -18.80 11.14
N PHE A 348 -4.55 -19.35 9.93
CA PHE A 348 -5.61 -19.36 8.93
C PHE A 348 -6.90 -20.05 9.38
N PRO A 349 -6.88 -21.24 10.05
CA PRO A 349 -8.10 -21.86 10.55
C PRO A 349 -8.80 -21.02 11.64
N ALA A 350 -8.04 -20.30 12.46
CA ALA A 350 -8.60 -19.41 13.48
C ALA A 350 -9.24 -18.15 12.85
N GLN A 351 -8.73 -17.71 11.70
CA GLN A 351 -9.28 -16.59 10.94
C GLN A 351 -10.42 -16.98 9.98
N SER A 352 -10.44 -18.22 9.49
CA SER A 352 -11.45 -18.67 8.52
C SER A 352 -12.80 -18.92 9.18
N ARG A 353 -12.82 -19.47 10.41
CA ARG A 353 -14.05 -19.83 11.15
C ARG A 353 -14.95 -18.63 11.49
N ILE A 354 -14.44 -17.42 11.39
CA ILE A 354 -15.14 -16.18 11.74
C ILE A 354 -16.14 -15.83 10.63
N GLY A 355 -17.45 -15.77 10.92
CA GLY A 355 -18.45 -15.39 9.92
C GLY A 355 -18.35 -16.23 8.64
N GLU A 356 -17.87 -17.47 8.75
CA GLU A 356 -17.59 -18.32 7.59
C GLU A 356 -18.87 -18.68 6.85
N SER A 357 -19.93 -19.00 7.61
CA SER A 357 -21.26 -19.24 7.08
C SER A 357 -21.83 -18.00 6.39
N GLU A 358 -21.69 -16.83 7.00
CA GLU A 358 -22.16 -15.55 6.45
C GLU A 358 -21.39 -15.16 5.18
N ARG A 359 -20.07 -15.24 5.19
CA ARG A 359 -19.22 -14.99 4.00
C ARG A 359 -19.56 -15.92 2.85
N ARG A 360 -19.74 -17.22 3.12
CA ARG A 360 -20.13 -18.20 2.10
C ARG A 360 -21.55 -17.96 1.59
N TYR A 361 -22.46 -17.59 2.49
CA TYR A 361 -23.82 -17.19 2.12
C TYR A 361 -23.77 -15.99 1.17
N ASP A 362 -23.10 -14.92 1.55
CA ASP A 362 -23.01 -13.69 0.76
C ASP A 362 -22.31 -13.93 -0.59
N ALA A 363 -21.23 -14.71 -0.60
CA ALA A 363 -20.51 -15.05 -1.83
C ALA A 363 -21.39 -15.81 -2.83
N VAL A 364 -22.29 -16.67 -2.37
CA VAL A 364 -23.17 -17.44 -3.28
C VAL A 364 -24.46 -16.66 -3.55
N PHE A 365 -25.23 -16.35 -2.51
CA PHE A 365 -26.61 -15.87 -2.62
C PHE A 365 -26.72 -14.37 -2.87
N LEU A 366 -25.77 -13.55 -2.42
CA LEU A 366 -25.79 -12.11 -2.70
C LEU A 366 -24.95 -11.71 -3.91
N GLU A 367 -24.08 -12.60 -4.38
CA GLU A 367 -23.06 -12.26 -5.35
C GLU A 367 -23.12 -13.10 -6.62
N ILE A 368 -22.91 -14.42 -6.53
CA ILE A 368 -22.90 -15.30 -7.70
C ILE A 368 -24.30 -15.42 -8.30
N LEU A 369 -25.29 -15.84 -7.51
CA LEU A 369 -26.62 -16.15 -8.03
C LEU A 369 -27.37 -14.93 -8.60
N PRO A 370 -27.36 -13.74 -7.97
CA PRO A 370 -28.11 -12.59 -8.50
C PRO A 370 -27.58 -12.08 -9.84
N THR A 371 -26.31 -12.35 -10.15
CA THR A 371 -25.66 -11.94 -11.39
C THR A 371 -25.54 -13.08 -12.40
N SER A 372 -26.07 -14.26 -12.06
CA SER A 372 -26.06 -15.43 -12.93
C SER A 372 -27.26 -15.46 -13.88
N PRO A 373 -27.07 -15.81 -15.17
CA PRO A 373 -28.13 -16.09 -16.12
C PRO A 373 -28.78 -17.45 -15.86
N ASP A 374 -28.12 -18.34 -15.10
CA ASP A 374 -28.66 -19.64 -14.69
C ASP A 374 -28.32 -19.95 -13.23
N PRO A 375 -29.00 -19.29 -12.26
CA PRO A 375 -28.75 -19.51 -10.83
C PRO A 375 -28.91 -20.97 -10.40
N ARG A 376 -29.83 -21.71 -11.05
CA ARG A 376 -30.08 -23.12 -10.75
C ARG A 376 -28.94 -24.01 -11.23
N GLY A 377 -28.42 -23.74 -12.43
CA GLY A 377 -27.21 -24.39 -12.94
C GLY A 377 -25.99 -24.14 -12.06
N ASP A 378 -25.81 -22.91 -11.57
CA ASP A 378 -24.71 -22.56 -10.68
C ASP A 378 -24.81 -23.26 -9.32
N LEU A 379 -26.00 -23.33 -8.72
CA LEU A 379 -26.24 -24.12 -7.51
C LEU A 379 -25.94 -25.60 -7.74
N ALA A 380 -26.39 -26.17 -8.86
CA ALA A 380 -26.09 -27.55 -9.24
C ALA A 380 -24.58 -27.77 -9.43
N TRP A 381 -23.83 -26.79 -9.95
CA TRP A 381 -22.37 -26.84 -10.05
C TRP A 381 -21.71 -26.96 -8.68
N PHE A 382 -22.19 -26.22 -7.69
CA PHE A 382 -21.76 -26.36 -6.28
C PHE A 382 -22.28 -27.64 -5.61
N GLY A 383 -23.08 -28.44 -6.32
CA GLY A 383 -23.76 -29.61 -5.78
C GLY A 383 -24.85 -29.28 -4.77
N LEU A 384 -25.38 -28.05 -4.80
CA LEU A 384 -26.47 -27.58 -3.95
C LEU A 384 -27.83 -27.85 -4.60
N ASP A 385 -28.88 -27.80 -3.78
CA ASP A 385 -30.25 -27.93 -4.25
C ASP A 385 -30.63 -26.71 -5.12
N PRO A 386 -31.03 -26.90 -6.40
CA PRO A 386 -31.47 -25.81 -7.26
C PRO A 386 -32.67 -25.00 -6.73
N GLU A 387 -33.47 -25.57 -5.81
CA GLU A 387 -34.58 -24.84 -5.17
C GLU A 387 -34.11 -23.67 -4.31
N LEU A 388 -32.86 -23.70 -3.81
CA LEU A 388 -32.27 -22.59 -3.05
C LEU A 388 -32.11 -21.31 -3.89
N ALA A 389 -32.28 -21.38 -5.22
CA ALA A 389 -32.21 -20.22 -6.11
C ALA A 389 -33.20 -19.11 -5.72
N ASP A 390 -34.31 -19.47 -5.06
CA ASP A 390 -35.32 -18.51 -4.60
C ASP A 390 -34.78 -17.56 -3.52
N GLY A 391 -33.68 -17.93 -2.84
CA GLY A 391 -32.98 -17.08 -1.89
C GLY A 391 -31.98 -16.11 -2.53
N ALA A 392 -31.79 -16.15 -3.85
CA ALA A 392 -30.86 -15.24 -4.54
C ALA A 392 -31.23 -13.77 -4.32
N GLY A 393 -30.24 -12.97 -3.91
CA GLY A 393 -30.37 -11.54 -3.68
C GLY A 393 -30.98 -11.17 -2.33
N ARG A 394 -31.28 -12.15 -1.47
CA ARG A 394 -31.83 -11.92 -0.13
C ARG A 394 -30.74 -12.00 0.92
N ALA A 395 -30.65 -10.97 1.76
CA ALA A 395 -29.70 -10.93 2.87
C ALA A 395 -29.96 -12.07 3.85
N ALA A 396 -28.94 -12.49 4.59
CA ALA A 396 -29.05 -13.52 5.62
C ALA A 396 -30.13 -13.21 6.69
N SER A 397 -30.39 -11.92 6.94
CA SER A 397 -31.41 -11.46 7.89
C SER A 397 -32.84 -11.51 7.35
N ASP A 398 -33.04 -11.72 6.04
CA ASP A 398 -34.37 -11.82 5.43
C ASP A 398 -35.03 -13.15 5.84
N PRO A 399 -36.28 -13.14 6.36
CA PRO A 399 -37.03 -14.37 6.64
C PRO A 399 -37.16 -15.32 5.44
N ALA A 400 -37.16 -14.76 4.22
CA ALA A 400 -37.24 -15.49 2.96
C ALA A 400 -35.86 -15.85 2.38
N SER A 401 -34.77 -15.65 3.14
CA SER A 401 -33.40 -16.04 2.77
C SER A 401 -33.26 -17.56 2.56
N ALA A 402 -32.16 -17.98 1.93
CA ALA A 402 -31.87 -19.41 1.80
C ALA A 402 -31.54 -20.08 3.16
N LEU A 403 -31.25 -19.30 4.21
CA LEU A 403 -30.95 -19.84 5.54
C LEU A 403 -32.13 -20.57 6.20
N SER A 404 -33.36 -20.14 5.90
CA SER A 404 -34.58 -20.76 6.42
C SER A 404 -35.05 -21.97 5.60
N GLN A 405 -34.40 -22.25 4.47
CA GLN A 405 -34.78 -23.31 3.54
C GLN A 405 -34.10 -24.63 3.90
N LYS A 406 -34.78 -25.74 3.64
CA LYS A 406 -34.21 -27.08 3.83
C LYS A 406 -33.04 -27.27 2.87
N GLY A 407 -31.99 -27.94 3.34
CA GLY A 407 -30.80 -28.21 2.54
C GLY A 407 -29.71 -27.14 2.63
N PHE A 408 -29.96 -25.99 3.29
CA PHE A 408 -28.94 -24.97 3.53
C PHE A 408 -27.70 -25.51 4.27
N GLU A 409 -27.87 -26.50 5.15
CA GLU A 409 -26.76 -27.14 5.87
C GLU A 409 -25.65 -27.64 4.93
N GLN A 410 -26.01 -28.05 3.70
CA GLN A 410 -25.06 -28.50 2.68
C GLN A 410 -24.20 -27.36 2.13
N VAL A 411 -24.64 -26.11 2.21
CA VAL A 411 -23.86 -24.93 1.77
C VAL A 411 -22.57 -24.84 2.58
N ALA A 412 -22.64 -25.06 3.90
CA ALA A 412 -21.47 -25.06 4.77
C ALA A 412 -20.50 -26.23 4.48
N GLU A 413 -20.98 -27.33 3.93
CA GLU A 413 -20.12 -28.47 3.59
C GLU A 413 -19.50 -28.34 2.19
N LYS A 414 -20.32 -27.94 1.21
CA LYS A 414 -19.97 -27.96 -0.21
C LYS A 414 -19.32 -26.68 -0.71
N VAL A 415 -19.70 -25.52 -0.15
CA VAL A 415 -19.14 -24.22 -0.53
C VAL A 415 -17.93 -23.93 0.33
N THR A 416 -16.76 -24.32 -0.18
CA THR A 416 -15.46 -24.03 0.42
C THR A 416 -14.74 -22.89 -0.34
N PRO A 417 -13.73 -22.25 0.26
CA PRO A 417 -12.89 -21.28 -0.46
C PRO A 417 -12.25 -21.89 -1.73
N ALA A 418 -11.91 -23.18 -1.70
CA ALA A 418 -11.34 -23.88 -2.86
C ALA A 418 -12.36 -24.05 -3.99
N THR A 419 -13.63 -24.38 -3.67
CA THR A 419 -14.69 -24.49 -4.68
C THR A 419 -15.08 -23.13 -5.24
N LEU A 420 -15.09 -22.05 -4.43
CA LEU A 420 -15.29 -20.69 -4.91
C LEU A 420 -14.17 -20.25 -5.87
N ALA A 421 -12.91 -20.53 -5.53
CA ALA A 421 -11.78 -20.28 -6.42
C ALA A 421 -11.86 -21.09 -7.72
N LEU A 422 -12.25 -22.37 -7.64
CA LEU A 422 -12.43 -23.22 -8.81
C LEU A 422 -13.59 -22.72 -9.69
N PHE A 423 -14.69 -22.24 -9.09
CA PHE A 423 -15.80 -21.63 -9.80
C PHE A 423 -15.33 -20.38 -10.58
N ALA A 424 -14.57 -19.50 -9.93
CA ALA A 424 -14.02 -18.30 -10.55
C ALA A 424 -13.08 -18.59 -11.72
N ILE A 425 -12.31 -19.69 -11.65
CA ILE A 425 -11.41 -20.12 -12.74
C ILE A 425 -12.19 -20.73 -13.91
N THR A 426 -13.26 -21.48 -13.63
CA THR A 426 -14.09 -22.15 -14.65
C THR A 426 -15.09 -21.19 -15.31
N HIS A 427 -15.41 -20.07 -14.67
CA HIS A 427 -16.33 -19.04 -15.14
C HIS A 427 -15.66 -17.64 -15.16
N PRO A 428 -14.62 -17.44 -15.99
CA PRO A 428 -13.84 -16.20 -15.98
C PRO A 428 -14.68 -14.95 -16.29
N GLU A 429 -15.75 -15.08 -17.07
CA GLU A 429 -16.69 -14.00 -17.34
C GLU A 429 -17.40 -13.49 -16.08
N ARG A 430 -17.73 -14.37 -15.13
CA ARG A 430 -18.31 -13.99 -13.83
C ARG A 430 -17.31 -13.19 -13.01
N LEU A 431 -16.07 -13.67 -12.99
CA LEU A 431 -14.98 -13.02 -12.27
C LEU A 431 -14.70 -11.62 -12.83
N LEU A 432 -14.76 -11.43 -14.15
CA LEU A 432 -14.58 -10.12 -14.79
C LEU A 432 -15.73 -9.15 -14.47
N GLN A 433 -16.98 -9.62 -14.44
CA GLN A 433 -18.12 -8.79 -14.02
C GLN A 433 -18.00 -8.37 -12.55
N LYS A 434 -17.50 -9.26 -11.70
CA LYS A 434 -17.20 -8.95 -10.29
C LYS A 434 -16.04 -7.96 -10.16
N ALA A 435 -15.02 -8.05 -11.03
CA ALA A 435 -13.91 -7.11 -11.05
C ALA A 435 -14.34 -5.67 -11.38
N ASP A 436 -15.31 -5.48 -12.29
CA ASP A 436 -15.87 -4.16 -12.58
C ASP A 436 -16.50 -3.53 -11.33
N ARG A 437 -17.33 -4.29 -10.61
CA ARG A 437 -17.93 -3.87 -9.33
C ARG A 437 -16.87 -3.62 -8.26
N GLY A 438 -15.82 -4.44 -8.19
CA GLY A 438 -14.68 -4.23 -7.30
C GLY A 438 -13.94 -2.92 -7.59
N LEU A 439 -13.72 -2.59 -8.87
CA LEU A 439 -13.10 -1.32 -9.27
C LEU A 439 -14.00 -0.13 -8.91
N ILE A 440 -15.31 -0.24 -9.13
CA ILE A 440 -16.29 0.78 -8.72
C ILE A 440 -16.26 0.96 -7.20
N ALA A 441 -16.24 -0.14 -6.42
CA ALA A 441 -16.14 -0.11 -4.97
C ALA A 441 -14.85 0.58 -4.49
N MET A 442 -13.71 0.37 -5.17
CA MET A 442 -12.47 1.08 -4.88
C MET A 442 -12.54 2.59 -5.17
N THR A 443 -13.38 3.03 -6.12
CA THR A 443 -13.62 4.46 -6.39
C THR A 443 -14.59 5.12 -5.41
N HIS A 444 -15.38 4.31 -4.68
CA HIS A 444 -16.34 4.77 -3.68
C HIS A 444 -16.17 3.98 -2.37
N PRO A 445 -15.01 4.11 -1.68
CA PRO A 445 -14.70 3.30 -0.50
C PRO A 445 -15.47 3.72 0.77
N GLN A 446 -16.39 4.67 0.66
CA GLN A 446 -17.14 5.20 1.79
C GLN A 446 -18.30 4.26 2.15
N LEU A 447 -18.41 3.90 3.43
CA LEU A 447 -19.42 2.95 3.93
C LEU A 447 -20.69 3.68 4.36
N ASP A 448 -21.50 4.18 3.44
CA ASP A 448 -22.60 5.15 3.72
C ASP A 448 -23.58 4.73 4.82
N TYR A 449 -23.66 3.44 5.14
CA TYR A 449 -24.48 2.86 6.20
C TYR A 449 -23.84 2.89 7.62
N LEU A 450 -22.68 3.52 7.82
CA LEU A 450 -21.98 3.62 9.12
C LEU A 450 -21.68 5.07 9.53
N GLY A 451 -22.03 5.51 10.73
CA GLY A 451 -21.68 6.85 11.21
C GLY A 451 -20.20 7.03 11.53
N SER A 452 -19.71 8.27 11.45
CA SER A 452 -18.33 8.63 11.79
C SER A 452 -18.15 9.36 13.12
N TYR A 453 -19.22 9.92 13.70
CA TYR A 453 -19.16 10.77 14.90
C TYR A 453 -19.73 10.08 16.14
N GLU A 454 -19.32 10.52 17.34
CA GLU A 454 -19.90 10.05 18.60
C GLU A 454 -21.40 10.41 18.68
N ALA A 455 -22.22 9.54 19.29
CA ALA A 455 -23.66 9.74 19.38
C ALA A 455 -24.04 11.06 20.07
N ALA A 456 -23.28 11.48 21.09
CA ALA A 456 -23.49 12.74 21.81
C ALA A 456 -23.11 13.98 20.98
N ASP A 457 -22.12 13.84 20.10
CA ASP A 457 -21.58 14.93 19.27
C ASP A 457 -22.30 15.07 17.92
N ALA A 458 -23.17 14.11 17.58
CA ALA A 458 -24.08 14.23 16.43
C ALA A 458 -24.96 15.50 16.55
N GLY A 459 -25.17 16.03 17.76
CA GLY A 459 -25.80 17.34 18.00
C GLY A 459 -27.31 17.38 17.73
N PRO A 460 -28.00 18.52 17.95
CA PRO A 460 -29.44 18.65 17.76
C PRO A 460 -29.93 18.54 16.31
N ARG A 461 -29.00 18.51 15.34
CA ARG A 461 -29.23 18.27 13.90
C ARG A 461 -28.57 16.97 13.43
N GLY A 462 -28.20 16.08 14.35
CA GLY A 462 -27.42 14.87 14.07
C GLY A 462 -28.14 13.91 13.17
N GLU A 463 -27.96 14.10 11.87
CA GLU A 463 -28.42 13.15 10.88
C GLU A 463 -27.71 11.82 11.16
N PRO A 464 -28.47 10.73 11.37
CA PRO A 464 -27.85 9.44 11.57
C PRO A 464 -26.95 9.09 10.38
N TRP A 465 -25.87 8.34 10.61
CA TRP A 465 -24.86 7.98 9.60
C TRP A 465 -24.01 9.15 9.05
N GLN A 466 -23.93 10.27 9.77
CA GLN A 466 -23.08 11.40 9.39
C GLN A 466 -21.61 10.99 9.17
N LYS A 467 -21.01 11.52 8.10
CA LYS A 467 -19.66 11.19 7.64
C LYS A 467 -18.65 12.28 7.88
N ASP A 468 -17.43 11.90 8.24
CA ASP A 468 -16.33 12.86 8.28
C ASP A 468 -15.88 13.27 6.87
N SER A 469 -15.67 14.57 6.71
CA SER A 469 -15.22 15.17 5.45
C SER A 469 -14.15 16.25 5.65
N ARG A 470 -13.54 16.33 6.85
CA ARG A 470 -12.52 17.35 7.16
C ARG A 470 -11.28 17.28 6.27
N ILE A 471 -10.84 16.08 5.89
CA ILE A 471 -9.74 15.86 4.93
C ILE A 471 -10.25 14.89 3.85
N PRO A 472 -10.82 15.37 2.74
CA PRO A 472 -11.44 14.53 1.71
C PRO A 472 -10.51 14.35 0.48
N VAL A 473 -9.21 14.22 0.67
CA VAL A 473 -8.21 14.19 -0.42
C VAL A 473 -8.35 12.92 -1.26
N VAL A 474 -8.34 11.76 -0.61
CA VAL A 474 -8.50 10.45 -1.25
C VAL A 474 -9.89 10.33 -1.84
N ARG A 475 -10.93 10.72 -1.08
CA ARG A 475 -12.30 10.75 -1.58
C ARG A 475 -12.41 11.55 -2.88
N THR A 476 -11.91 12.78 -2.90
CA THR A 476 -11.96 13.64 -4.09
C THR A 476 -11.24 13.02 -5.28
N LEU A 477 -10.04 12.45 -5.06
CA LEU A 477 -9.28 11.79 -6.12
C LEU A 477 -10.01 10.56 -6.66
N LEU A 478 -10.52 9.70 -5.78
CA LEU A 478 -11.23 8.48 -6.14
C LEU A 478 -12.56 8.75 -6.86
N THR A 479 -13.32 9.77 -6.42
CA THR A 479 -14.51 10.22 -7.15
C THR A 479 -14.15 10.69 -8.57
N GLY A 480 -13.02 11.38 -8.74
CA GLY A 480 -12.49 11.73 -10.06
C GLY A 480 -12.15 10.50 -10.92
N PHE A 481 -11.60 9.45 -10.30
CA PHE A 481 -11.37 8.17 -10.98
C PHE A 481 -12.65 7.38 -11.26
N GLY A 482 -13.75 7.64 -10.55
CA GLY A 482 -15.06 7.03 -10.81
C GLY A 482 -15.56 7.27 -12.24
N PHE A 483 -15.17 8.38 -12.88
CA PHE A 483 -15.50 8.66 -14.28
C PHE A 483 -14.69 7.81 -15.28
N VAL A 484 -13.49 7.36 -14.89
CA VAL A 484 -12.60 6.54 -15.73
C VAL A 484 -11.90 5.49 -14.85
N PRO A 485 -12.58 4.42 -14.39
CA PRO A 485 -12.01 3.44 -13.48
C PRO A 485 -10.73 2.77 -14.03
N GLY A 486 -10.65 2.60 -15.35
CA GLY A 486 -9.45 2.10 -16.04
C GLY A 486 -8.18 2.94 -15.82
N ALA A 487 -8.32 4.23 -15.47
CA ALA A 487 -7.18 5.09 -15.16
C ALA A 487 -6.50 4.70 -13.82
N LEU A 488 -7.23 4.12 -12.86
CA LEU A 488 -6.63 3.55 -11.64
C LEU A 488 -5.71 2.38 -11.98
N VAL A 489 -6.18 1.46 -12.82
CA VAL A 489 -5.40 0.30 -13.26
C VAL A 489 -4.16 0.77 -14.04
N LEU A 490 -4.33 1.75 -14.92
CA LEU A 490 -3.21 2.35 -15.67
C LEU A 490 -2.17 2.99 -14.73
N LEU A 491 -2.61 3.70 -13.68
CA LEU A 491 -1.71 4.25 -12.66
C LEU A 491 -0.93 3.14 -11.95
N GLN A 492 -1.60 2.07 -11.51
CA GLN A 492 -0.96 0.94 -10.84
C GLN A 492 0.08 0.26 -11.75
N VAL A 493 -0.28 -0.01 -13.01
CA VAL A 493 0.64 -0.59 -14.01
C VAL A 493 1.82 0.33 -14.28
N ALA A 494 1.59 1.64 -14.42
CA ALA A 494 2.66 2.61 -14.63
C ALA A 494 3.65 2.62 -13.45
N VAL A 495 3.16 2.61 -12.21
CA VAL A 495 4.01 2.57 -11.01
C VAL A 495 4.78 1.25 -10.91
N PHE A 496 4.15 0.13 -11.23
CA PHE A 496 4.83 -1.17 -11.29
C PHE A 496 5.98 -1.16 -12.31
N VAL A 497 5.71 -0.72 -13.54
CA VAL A 497 6.72 -0.63 -14.62
C VAL A 497 7.85 0.33 -14.24
N LEU A 498 7.52 1.52 -13.70
CA LEU A 498 8.52 2.47 -13.19
C LEU A 498 9.35 1.85 -12.06
N GLY A 499 8.72 1.08 -11.17
CA GLY A 499 9.39 0.37 -10.08
C GLY A 499 10.43 -0.62 -10.59
N ILE A 500 10.05 -1.45 -11.57
CA ILE A 500 10.96 -2.39 -12.25
C ILE A 500 12.07 -1.65 -13.01
N ALA A 501 11.74 -0.55 -13.70
CA ALA A 501 12.71 0.28 -14.41
C ALA A 501 13.76 0.89 -13.46
N VAL A 502 13.34 1.38 -12.29
CA VAL A 502 14.26 1.89 -11.26
C VAL A 502 15.05 0.75 -10.62
N ALA A 503 14.41 -0.38 -10.32
CA ALA A 503 15.05 -1.55 -9.71
C ALA A 503 16.14 -2.20 -10.59
N SER A 504 16.00 -2.10 -11.91
CA SER A 504 16.99 -2.59 -12.88
C SER A 504 18.16 -1.63 -13.09
N ARG A 505 17.99 -0.33 -12.81
CA ARG A 505 19.00 0.73 -13.01
C ARG A 505 19.97 0.85 -11.83
N ARG A 506 20.93 -0.08 -11.76
CA ARG A 506 21.96 -0.13 -10.70
C ARG A 506 22.75 1.17 -10.48
N ARG A 507 22.85 2.03 -11.51
CA ARG A 507 23.55 3.33 -11.43
C ARG A 507 22.87 4.33 -10.47
N LEU A 508 21.61 4.12 -10.09
CA LEU A 508 20.87 4.99 -9.17
C LEU A 508 21.26 4.83 -7.69
N GLY A 509 22.06 3.82 -7.36
CA GLY A 509 22.42 3.49 -5.98
C GLY A 509 21.38 2.59 -5.30
N ASN A 510 21.80 1.96 -4.19
CA ASN A 510 21.03 0.88 -3.55
C ASN A 510 19.68 1.38 -2.99
N ALA A 511 19.61 2.60 -2.46
CA ALA A 511 18.37 3.15 -1.90
C ALA A 511 17.28 3.38 -2.96
N ALA A 512 17.66 3.88 -4.14
CA ALA A 512 16.72 4.03 -5.25
C ALA A 512 16.26 2.69 -5.81
N VAL A 513 17.20 1.74 -5.98
CA VAL A 513 16.87 0.37 -6.41
C VAL A 513 15.92 -0.32 -5.42
N ALA A 514 16.14 -0.15 -4.11
CA ALA A 514 15.27 -0.69 -3.08
C ALA A 514 13.87 -0.07 -3.13
N LEU A 515 13.75 1.24 -3.35
CA LEU A 515 12.47 1.93 -3.55
C LEU A 515 11.73 1.40 -4.80
N GLY A 516 12.45 1.17 -5.91
CA GLY A 516 11.89 0.58 -7.12
C GLY A 516 11.30 -0.83 -6.88
N ARG A 517 12.04 -1.68 -6.16
CA ARG A 517 11.56 -3.03 -5.81
C ARG A 517 10.37 -3.00 -4.86
N MET A 518 10.40 -2.13 -3.85
CA MET A 518 9.30 -1.96 -2.90
C MET A 518 8.03 -1.47 -3.59
N SER A 519 8.16 -0.58 -4.57
CA SER A 519 7.01 -0.11 -5.35
C SER A 519 6.42 -1.23 -6.23
N ALA A 520 7.27 -2.03 -6.89
CA ALA A 520 6.82 -3.18 -7.66
C ALA A 520 6.16 -4.26 -6.77
N PHE A 521 6.73 -4.50 -5.59
CA PHE A 521 6.16 -5.37 -4.55
C PHE A 521 4.77 -4.90 -4.13
N ALA A 522 4.61 -3.61 -3.83
CA ALA A 522 3.34 -3.05 -3.38
C ALA A 522 2.23 -3.20 -4.43
N MET A 523 2.54 -2.97 -5.71
CA MET A 523 1.55 -3.15 -6.79
C MET A 523 1.22 -4.62 -7.06
N ALA A 524 2.22 -5.52 -6.99
CA ALA A 524 1.96 -6.95 -7.11
C ALA A 524 1.08 -7.48 -5.97
N PHE A 525 1.32 -7.01 -4.75
CA PHE A 525 0.48 -7.33 -3.60
C PHE A 525 -0.93 -6.75 -3.72
N LEU A 526 -1.06 -5.48 -4.14
CA LEU A 526 -2.36 -4.85 -4.41
C LEU A 526 -3.21 -5.71 -5.35
N TRP A 527 -2.68 -6.13 -6.50
CA TRP A 527 -3.44 -6.94 -7.45
C TRP A 527 -3.83 -8.30 -6.87
N LEU A 528 -2.91 -8.96 -6.17
CA LEU A 528 -3.21 -10.25 -5.58
C LEU A 528 -4.25 -10.16 -4.47
N HIS A 529 -4.18 -9.13 -3.63
CA HIS A 529 -5.16 -8.86 -2.59
C HIS A 529 -6.53 -8.51 -3.17
N PHE A 530 -6.59 -7.67 -4.22
CA PHE A 530 -7.81 -7.37 -4.95
C PHE A 530 -8.51 -8.63 -5.45
N TRP A 531 -7.79 -9.51 -6.16
CA TRP A 531 -8.37 -10.75 -6.67
C TRP A 531 -8.73 -11.73 -5.56
N PHE A 532 -7.94 -11.79 -4.49
CA PHE A 532 -8.24 -12.63 -3.34
C PHE A 532 -9.58 -12.23 -2.70
N VAL A 533 -9.77 -10.94 -2.40
CA VAL A 533 -11.02 -10.41 -1.84
C VAL A 533 -12.19 -10.66 -2.79
N LEU A 534 -12.02 -10.48 -4.10
CA LEU A 534 -13.10 -10.76 -5.06
C LEU A 534 -13.45 -12.24 -5.18
N ILE A 535 -12.55 -13.16 -4.88
CA ILE A 535 -12.90 -14.60 -4.91
C ILE A 535 -13.61 -14.99 -3.62
N GLU A 536 -13.23 -14.38 -2.50
CA GLU A 536 -13.69 -14.78 -1.17
C GLU A 536 -15.00 -14.12 -0.73
N ASP A 537 -15.14 -12.81 -0.90
CA ASP A 537 -16.20 -12.01 -0.25
C ASP A 537 -17.35 -11.66 -1.22
N GLY A 538 -18.57 -11.42 -0.69
CA GLY A 538 -19.74 -10.96 -1.46
C GLY A 538 -19.74 -9.46 -1.79
N ALA A 539 -20.59 -9.01 -2.72
CA ALA A 539 -20.64 -7.60 -3.18
C ALA A 539 -20.87 -6.58 -2.07
N SER A 540 -21.76 -6.88 -1.12
CA SER A 540 -22.22 -5.96 -0.08
C SER A 540 -21.04 -5.41 0.74
N GLU A 541 -19.99 -6.20 0.90
CA GLU A 541 -18.85 -5.86 1.75
C GLU A 541 -17.59 -5.44 0.96
N LEU A 542 -17.66 -5.39 -0.38
CA LEU A 542 -16.51 -5.06 -1.22
C LEU A 542 -15.84 -3.72 -0.86
N PRO A 543 -16.57 -2.60 -0.65
CA PRO A 543 -15.93 -1.32 -0.32
C PRO A 543 -15.08 -1.41 0.95
N ARG A 544 -15.55 -2.14 1.98
CA ARG A 544 -14.80 -2.34 3.22
C ARG A 544 -13.64 -3.32 3.02
N LYS A 545 -13.87 -4.44 2.35
CA LYS A 545 -12.88 -5.51 2.21
C LYS A 545 -11.72 -5.12 1.29
N LEU A 546 -11.98 -4.27 0.28
CA LEU A 546 -10.97 -3.75 -0.63
C LEU A 546 -10.21 -2.53 -0.07
N LEU A 547 -10.44 -2.15 1.18
CA LEU A 547 -9.84 -0.96 1.76
C LEU A 547 -8.30 -0.97 1.72
N THR A 548 -7.65 -2.12 1.91
CA THR A 548 -6.19 -2.23 1.75
C THR A 548 -5.74 -2.08 0.30
N SER A 549 -6.48 -2.60 -0.69
CA SER A 549 -6.23 -2.36 -2.12
C SER A 549 -6.37 -0.89 -2.47
N THR A 550 -7.40 -0.23 -1.96
CA THR A 550 -7.65 1.21 -2.14
C THR A 550 -6.51 2.03 -1.52
N TYR A 551 -6.07 1.66 -0.32
CA TYR A 551 -4.94 2.27 0.38
C TYR A 551 -3.64 2.20 -0.45
N LEU A 552 -3.30 1.01 -0.98
CA LEU A 552 -2.13 0.84 -1.83
C LEU A 552 -2.25 1.57 -3.17
N THR A 553 -3.47 1.65 -3.72
CA THR A 553 -3.73 2.43 -4.95
C THR A 553 -3.44 3.91 -4.73
N MET A 554 -3.83 4.46 -3.58
CA MET A 554 -3.51 5.85 -3.25
C MET A 554 -2.01 6.06 -3.00
N PHE A 555 -1.31 5.05 -2.47
CA PHE A 555 0.15 5.08 -2.36
C PHE A 555 0.88 5.00 -3.70
N ALA A 556 0.22 4.53 -4.76
CA ALA A 556 0.77 4.56 -6.10
C ALA A 556 1.09 5.99 -6.55
N ILE A 557 0.34 7.01 -6.08
CA ILE A 557 0.58 8.42 -6.43
C ILE A 557 1.95 8.91 -5.91
N PRO A 558 2.24 8.93 -4.59
CA PRO A 558 3.55 9.37 -4.09
C PRO A 558 4.69 8.47 -4.56
N LEU A 559 4.47 7.16 -4.72
CA LEU A 559 5.48 6.24 -5.24
C LEU A 559 5.79 6.50 -6.72
N GLY A 560 4.77 6.71 -7.55
CA GLY A 560 4.92 7.06 -8.96
C GLY A 560 5.68 8.37 -9.14
N LEU A 561 5.31 9.41 -8.38
CA LEU A 561 6.01 10.68 -8.36
C LEU A 561 7.48 10.50 -7.96
N ALA A 562 7.74 9.75 -6.89
CA ALA A 562 9.08 9.45 -6.40
C ALA A 562 9.95 8.78 -7.49
N LEU A 563 9.42 7.73 -8.12
CA LEU A 563 10.12 6.98 -9.16
C LEU A 563 10.37 7.83 -10.42
N ALA A 564 9.38 8.60 -10.86
CA ALA A 564 9.52 9.48 -12.01
C ALA A 564 10.62 10.54 -11.78
N LEU A 565 10.64 11.18 -10.61
CA LEU A 565 11.66 12.17 -10.26
C LEU A 565 13.08 11.57 -10.21
N LEU A 566 13.22 10.30 -9.78
CA LEU A 566 14.50 9.60 -9.79
C LEU A 566 15.01 9.31 -11.21
N LEU A 567 14.10 9.01 -12.15
CA LEU A 567 14.46 8.71 -13.54
C LEU A 567 14.81 9.96 -14.35
N VAL A 568 14.07 11.05 -14.20
CA VAL A 568 14.30 12.31 -14.94
C VAL A 568 15.72 12.85 -14.70
N ARG A 569 16.26 12.67 -13.49
CA ARG A 569 17.58 13.18 -13.11
C ARG A 569 18.76 12.42 -13.72
N GLN A 570 18.53 11.27 -14.35
CA GLN A 570 19.58 10.49 -15.01
C GLN A 570 20.02 11.04 -16.37
N HIS A 571 19.45 12.15 -16.81
CA HIS A 571 20.01 12.95 -17.89
C HIS A 571 20.83 14.11 -17.31
N PRO A 572 22.00 13.89 -16.65
CA PRO A 572 22.99 14.94 -16.72
C PRO A 572 23.29 15.06 -18.21
N ALA A 573 22.98 16.24 -18.77
CA ALA A 573 23.54 16.65 -20.05
C ALA A 573 24.98 16.16 -20.02
N THR A 574 25.34 15.29 -20.96
CA THR A 574 26.71 15.12 -21.37
C THR A 574 27.19 16.54 -21.61
N GLN A 575 27.74 17.17 -20.58
CA GLN A 575 28.67 18.24 -20.72
C GLN A 575 29.77 17.55 -21.49
N THR A 576 29.63 17.59 -22.81
CA THR A 576 30.74 17.66 -23.73
C THR A 576 31.61 18.72 -23.12
N VAL A 577 32.53 18.29 -22.25
CA VAL A 577 33.67 19.10 -21.87
C VAL A 577 34.19 19.52 -23.23
N PRO A 578 34.01 20.80 -23.64
CA PRO A 578 34.58 21.21 -24.89
C PRO A 578 36.03 20.81 -24.77
N LYS A 579 36.49 19.97 -25.71
CA LYS A 579 37.90 19.62 -25.86
C LYS A 579 38.61 20.96 -25.94
N SER A 580 39.02 21.51 -24.80
CA SER A 580 39.73 22.78 -24.77
C SER A 580 41.05 22.44 -25.44
N SER A 581 41.11 22.94 -26.66
CA SER A 581 42.29 23.22 -27.45
C SER A 581 43.59 22.87 -26.73
N ARG A 582 44.33 21.93 -27.34
CA ARG A 582 45.79 21.96 -27.46
C ARG A 582 46.52 22.49 -26.22
N ARG A 583 47.19 21.58 -25.51
CA ARG A 583 48.47 21.92 -24.86
C ARG A 583 49.30 22.74 -25.86
N VAL A 584 49.42 24.03 -25.62
CA VAL A 584 50.55 24.80 -26.13
C VAL A 584 51.77 24.20 -25.41
N PRO A 585 52.75 23.63 -26.12
CA PRO A 585 53.99 23.20 -25.48
C PRO A 585 54.64 24.42 -24.84
N SER A 586 54.95 24.30 -23.54
CA SER A 586 55.71 25.30 -22.80
C SER A 586 57.07 25.56 -23.49
N PRO A 587 57.51 26.82 -23.70
CA PRO A 587 58.74 27.13 -24.45
C PRO A 587 60.07 26.82 -23.73
N LYS A 588 60.08 25.99 -22.69
CA LYS A 588 61.28 25.83 -21.83
C LYS A 588 62.37 24.88 -22.36
N ASN A 589 62.19 24.23 -23.52
CA ASN A 589 63.19 23.28 -24.06
C ASN A 589 63.84 23.73 -25.39
N ALA A 590 63.74 24.99 -25.79
CA ALA A 590 64.39 25.49 -27.02
C ALA A 590 65.83 26.02 -26.82
N ARG A 591 66.45 25.82 -25.64
CA ARG A 591 67.82 26.32 -25.35
C ARG A 591 68.93 25.28 -25.34
N THR A 592 68.66 24.01 -25.68
CA THR A 592 69.67 22.94 -25.61
C THR A 592 70.09 22.37 -26.97
N ALA A 593 69.88 23.12 -28.06
CA ALA A 593 70.25 22.69 -29.42
C ALA A 593 71.14 23.71 -30.17
N ALA A 594 71.84 24.59 -29.46
CA ALA A 594 72.71 25.62 -30.06
C ALA A 594 74.13 25.70 -29.47
N SER A 595 74.65 24.64 -28.87
CA SER A 595 75.99 24.66 -28.24
C SER A 595 76.92 23.50 -28.62
N VAL A 596 76.80 22.89 -29.81
CA VAL A 596 77.64 21.75 -30.23
C VAL A 596 78.45 22.02 -31.53
N LEU A 597 78.65 23.27 -31.93
CA LEU A 597 79.51 23.61 -33.08
C LEU A 597 80.41 24.81 -32.76
N SER A 598 81.41 24.62 -31.90
CA SER A 598 82.58 25.49 -31.81
C SER A 598 83.67 24.85 -30.95
N GLU A 599 84.33 23.80 -31.43
CA GLU A 599 85.63 23.41 -30.89
C GLU A 599 86.45 22.65 -31.94
N ALA A 600 87.14 23.38 -32.80
CA ALA A 600 88.30 22.90 -33.54
C ALA A 600 89.06 24.09 -34.15
N ARG A 601 90.11 24.56 -33.48
CA ARG A 601 91.40 24.84 -34.12
C ARG A 601 92.50 25.08 -33.08
N PRO A 602 93.74 24.64 -33.37
CA PRO A 602 94.84 24.61 -32.42
C PRO A 602 95.70 25.89 -32.47
N SER A 603 96.44 26.10 -31.39
CA SER A 603 97.55 27.06 -31.23
C SER A 603 98.73 26.75 -32.17
N PRO A 604 99.69 27.67 -32.26
CA PRO A 604 100.93 27.48 -31.49
C PRO A 604 101.01 28.31 -30.21
#